data_AF-A0A953DAB1-F1
#
_entry.id   AF-A0A953DAB1-F1
#
_cell.length_a   1.000
_cell.length_b   1.000
_cell.length_c   1.000
_cell.angle_alpha   90.00
_cell.angle_beta   90.00
_cell.angle_gamma   90.00
#
_symmetry.space_group_name_H-M   'P 1'
#
loop_
_entity.id
_entity.type
_entity.pdbx_description
1 polymer ?
#
loop_
_entity_poly.entity_id
_entity_poly.type
_entity_poly.pdbx_seq_one_letter_code
_entity_poly.pdbx_strand_id
1 'polypeptide(L)'
;MKLVSFLPLLVSMTTLAARSAPDPVPAKFFVNAPFGAACETAAAEHKIVFIDFYTTWCGPCKMLDESTWTDPTVVALLTEKTVALKIDAEKERALAKRYKVDSYPTLLLLKPDGTEIDRLVGYREAAKFIEEFNAGLAGKSALARAREAIVNAPNEHDRVQARYRLGDELARAGQPAAALAEYLWCYDEGMVSVPSFAGVRLSYLLTSIANLGEQHPAARGALLERRDAALARAQQSNAPLKSLMELVALNRVLGSSAESLKFHDSLPAGNPRKAQLASLLFEPLLAERRYRDLVAGMSFAEASKRLEGYANLPSNGSTEIARLNRLLAQKTFGNFIEAFAGAGDLEHARMLLDRAVAFDGSAEAKQLYRERLSRAGHPELLPE
;
A
#
# COMPACT_ATOMS: atom_id res chain seq x y z
N MET A 1 86.42 19.80 -46.02
CA MET A 1 84.99 20.17 -46.02
C MET A 1 84.24 19.22 -45.10
N LYS A 2 83.67 19.73 -44.00
CA LYS A 2 82.99 18.91 -42.98
C LYS A 2 81.63 18.46 -43.51
N LEU A 3 81.40 17.15 -43.62
CA LEU A 3 80.05 16.58 -43.84
C LEU A 3 79.30 16.58 -42.51
N VAL A 4 78.21 17.34 -42.45
CA VAL A 4 77.25 17.31 -41.33
C VAL A 4 76.27 16.18 -41.61
N SER A 5 76.31 15.13 -40.79
CA SER A 5 75.37 14.01 -40.82
C SER A 5 74.11 14.38 -40.02
N PHE A 6 72.97 14.42 -40.68
CA PHE A 6 71.66 14.60 -40.04
C PHE A 6 71.18 13.24 -39.49
N LEU A 7 71.17 13.10 -38.16
CA LEU A 7 70.53 11.99 -37.45
C LEU A 7 69.06 12.39 -37.17
N PRO A 8 68.04 11.60 -37.57
CA PRO A 8 66.66 11.96 -37.27
C PRO A 8 66.35 11.69 -35.79
N LEU A 9 65.74 12.68 -35.15
CA LEU A 9 65.26 12.63 -33.77
C LEU A 9 64.05 11.67 -33.70
N LEU A 10 64.22 10.49 -33.12
CA LEU A 10 63.11 9.58 -32.79
C LEU A 10 62.32 10.18 -31.62
N VAL A 11 61.14 10.74 -31.92
CA VAL A 11 60.15 11.10 -30.90
C VAL A 11 59.56 9.79 -30.36
N SER A 12 59.95 9.41 -29.15
CA SER A 12 59.37 8.28 -28.43
C SER A 12 57.95 8.67 -28.00
N MET A 13 56.95 8.15 -28.70
CA MET A 13 55.56 8.21 -28.26
C MET A 13 55.38 7.30 -27.05
N THR A 14 55.42 7.89 -25.85
CA THR A 14 54.87 7.25 -24.66
C THR A 14 53.36 7.13 -24.86
N THR A 15 52.88 5.91 -25.12
CA THR A 15 51.46 5.57 -25.14
C THR A 15 50.87 5.83 -23.75
N LEU A 16 50.09 6.91 -23.65
CA LEU A 16 49.19 7.13 -22.53
C LEU A 16 48.13 6.02 -22.59
N ALA A 17 48.21 5.04 -21.68
CA ALA A 17 47.19 4.00 -21.57
C ALA A 17 45.85 4.69 -21.28
N ALA A 18 44.98 4.69 -22.28
CA ALA A 18 43.60 5.13 -22.13
C ALA A 18 42.95 4.25 -21.05
N ARG A 19 42.60 4.87 -19.92
CA ARG A 19 41.76 4.24 -18.90
C ARG A 19 40.43 3.97 -19.60
N SER A 20 40.10 2.70 -19.82
CA SER A 20 38.84 2.31 -20.44
C SER A 20 37.69 2.94 -19.66
N ALA A 21 36.74 3.54 -20.36
CA ALA A 21 35.49 3.95 -19.76
C ALA A 21 34.87 2.73 -19.05
N PRO A 22 34.24 2.90 -17.87
CA PRO A 22 33.53 1.80 -17.23
C PRO A 22 32.50 1.24 -18.21
N ASP A 23 32.37 -0.09 -18.22
CA ASP A 23 31.41 -0.78 -19.08
C ASP A 23 30.00 -0.20 -18.90
N PRO A 24 29.20 -0.14 -19.98
CA PRO A 24 27.82 0.33 -19.88
C PRO A 24 27.05 -0.53 -18.86
N VAL A 25 26.51 0.14 -17.84
CA VAL A 25 25.69 -0.48 -16.80
C VAL A 25 24.53 -1.25 -17.47
N PRO A 26 24.30 -2.54 -17.14
CA PRO A 26 23.21 -3.29 -17.76
C PRO A 26 21.87 -2.60 -17.51
N ALA A 27 21.07 -2.44 -18.56
CA ALA A 27 19.77 -1.76 -18.51
C ALA A 27 18.73 -2.44 -17.57
N LYS A 28 19.02 -3.65 -17.07
CA LYS A 28 18.17 -4.43 -16.15
C LYS A 28 19.06 -5.26 -15.21
N PHE A 29 18.88 -5.11 -13.90
CA PHE A 29 19.58 -5.88 -12.86
C PHE A 29 18.74 -7.01 -12.26
N PHE A 30 17.41 -6.96 -12.41
CA PHE A 30 16.53 -8.05 -12.01
C PHE A 30 16.63 -9.23 -12.97
N VAL A 31 16.90 -10.42 -12.43
CA VAL A 31 16.96 -11.67 -13.20
C VAL A 31 15.61 -12.38 -13.21
N ASN A 32 15.29 -13.02 -14.33
CA ASN A 32 14.12 -13.89 -14.43
C ASN A 32 14.52 -15.33 -14.12
N ALA A 33 14.59 -15.67 -12.83
CA ALA A 33 14.98 -17.00 -12.36
C ALA A 33 14.14 -17.41 -11.13
N PRO A 34 13.89 -18.72 -10.94
CA PRO A 34 13.33 -19.22 -9.69
C PRO A 34 14.24 -18.87 -8.50
N PHE A 35 13.65 -18.65 -7.32
CA PHE A 35 14.39 -18.26 -6.10
C PHE A 35 15.57 -19.18 -5.78
N GLY A 36 15.41 -20.50 -5.92
CA GLY A 36 16.48 -21.47 -5.66
C GLY A 36 17.68 -21.30 -6.62
N ALA A 37 17.42 -21.11 -7.91
CA ALA A 37 18.49 -20.89 -8.89
C ALA A 37 19.23 -19.57 -8.63
N ALA A 38 18.51 -18.51 -8.23
CA ALA A 38 19.13 -17.24 -7.87
C ALA A 38 20.05 -17.37 -6.63
N CYS A 39 19.67 -18.21 -5.66
CA CYS A 39 20.50 -18.53 -4.50
C CYS A 39 21.79 -19.25 -4.89
N GLU A 40 21.71 -20.23 -5.80
CA GLU A 40 22.87 -20.94 -6.32
C GLU A 40 23.81 -20.01 -7.10
N THR A 41 23.26 -19.14 -7.96
CA THR A 41 24.04 -18.11 -8.66
C THR A 41 24.71 -17.14 -7.69
N ALA A 42 23.98 -16.68 -6.66
CA ALA A 42 24.54 -15.79 -5.66
C ALA A 42 25.71 -16.42 -4.90
N ALA A 43 25.61 -17.72 -4.56
CA ALA A 43 26.71 -18.47 -3.95
C ALA A 43 27.93 -18.56 -4.88
N ALA A 44 27.71 -18.88 -6.16
CA ALA A 44 28.77 -19.03 -7.15
C ALA A 44 29.48 -17.69 -7.48
N GLU A 45 28.74 -16.59 -7.50
CA GLU A 45 29.27 -15.25 -7.80
C GLU A 45 29.75 -14.48 -6.55
N HIS A 46 29.67 -15.09 -5.36
CA HIS A 46 29.97 -14.43 -4.08
C HIS A 46 29.14 -13.15 -3.85
N LYS A 47 27.88 -13.16 -4.26
CA LYS A 47 26.90 -12.07 -4.11
C LYS A 47 25.84 -12.42 -3.05
N ILE A 48 25.06 -11.44 -2.64
CA ILE A 48 23.82 -11.68 -1.87
C ILE A 48 22.63 -11.86 -2.81
N VAL A 49 21.51 -12.37 -2.31
CA VAL A 49 20.23 -12.33 -3.03
C VAL A 49 19.47 -11.09 -2.59
N PHE A 50 19.03 -10.27 -3.54
CA PHE A 50 18.14 -9.15 -3.29
C PHE A 50 16.74 -9.50 -3.82
N ILE A 51 15.69 -9.24 -3.06
CA ILE A 51 14.31 -9.47 -3.52
C ILE A 51 13.47 -8.22 -3.33
N ASP A 52 12.85 -7.73 -4.40
CA ASP A 52 11.74 -6.77 -4.34
C ASP A 52 10.41 -7.54 -4.40
N PHE A 53 9.75 -7.69 -3.25
CA PHE A 53 8.38 -8.20 -3.19
C PHE A 53 7.38 -7.08 -3.49
N TYR A 54 6.60 -7.27 -4.55
CA TYR A 54 5.62 -6.31 -5.02
C TYR A 54 4.26 -6.97 -5.26
N THR A 55 3.26 -6.13 -5.53
CA THR A 55 2.00 -6.54 -6.16
C THR A 55 1.69 -5.60 -7.31
N THR A 56 0.88 -6.05 -8.26
CA THR A 56 0.59 -5.27 -9.48
C THR A 56 -0.19 -3.99 -9.20
N TRP A 57 -1.01 -3.98 -8.15
CA TRP A 57 -1.79 -2.83 -7.70
C TRP A 57 -1.05 -1.90 -6.74
N CYS A 58 0.16 -2.26 -6.29
CA CYS A 58 0.94 -1.46 -5.35
C CYS A 58 1.47 -0.18 -6.01
N GLY A 59 0.89 0.97 -5.64
CA GLY A 59 1.36 2.29 -6.10
C GLY A 59 2.83 2.57 -5.75
N PRO A 60 3.25 2.45 -4.47
CA PRO A 60 4.64 2.67 -4.07
C PRO A 60 5.67 1.77 -4.78
N CYS A 61 5.27 0.56 -5.19
CA CYS A 61 6.14 -0.35 -5.94
C CYS A 61 6.42 0.19 -7.35
N LYS A 62 5.41 0.76 -8.02
CA LYS A 62 5.60 1.42 -9.33
C LYS A 62 6.47 2.66 -9.21
N MET A 63 6.35 3.39 -8.10
CA MET A 63 7.25 4.52 -7.84
C MET A 63 8.71 4.08 -7.76
N LEU A 64 9.01 2.94 -7.11
CA LEU A 64 10.36 2.36 -7.15
C LEU A 64 10.80 2.04 -8.58
N ASP A 65 9.93 1.40 -9.37
CA ASP A 65 10.21 1.06 -10.77
C ASP A 65 10.56 2.28 -11.63
N GLU A 66 9.81 3.37 -11.47
CA GLU A 66 9.94 4.56 -12.31
C GLU A 66 11.10 5.47 -11.88
N SER A 67 11.52 5.41 -10.60
CA SER A 67 12.52 6.32 -10.03
C SER A 67 13.79 5.64 -9.52
N THR A 68 13.66 4.63 -8.66
CA THR A 68 14.79 4.09 -7.88
C THR A 68 15.50 2.99 -8.65
N TRP A 69 14.75 2.12 -9.33
CA TRP A 69 15.29 1.05 -10.17
C TRP A 69 15.81 1.55 -11.52
N THR A 70 15.51 2.80 -11.89
CA THR A 70 16.04 3.48 -13.08
C THR A 70 17.26 4.34 -12.78
N ASP A 71 17.59 4.58 -11.51
CA ASP A 71 18.78 5.35 -11.13
C ASP A 71 20.07 4.57 -11.45
N PRO A 72 21.00 5.14 -12.25
CA PRO A 72 22.21 4.44 -12.67
C PRO A 72 23.10 3.95 -11.52
N THR A 73 23.10 4.68 -10.39
CA THR A 73 23.90 4.34 -9.20
C THR A 73 23.31 3.12 -8.50
N VAL A 74 21.98 3.05 -8.41
CA VAL A 74 21.27 1.90 -7.85
C VAL A 74 21.45 0.67 -8.73
N VAL A 75 21.32 0.81 -10.05
CA VAL A 75 21.51 -0.29 -11.00
C VAL A 75 22.93 -0.84 -10.91
N ALA A 76 23.94 0.03 -10.87
CA ALA A 76 25.33 -0.38 -10.72
C ALA A 76 25.57 -1.12 -9.39
N LEU A 77 25.07 -0.58 -8.28
CA LEU A 77 25.19 -1.19 -6.95
C LEU A 77 24.58 -2.59 -6.90
N LEU A 78 23.35 -2.75 -7.40
CA LEU A 78 22.64 -4.03 -7.36
C LEU A 78 23.24 -5.06 -8.32
N THR A 79 23.71 -4.64 -9.50
CA THR A 79 24.42 -5.52 -10.44
C THR A 79 25.71 -6.06 -9.82
N GLU A 80 26.46 -5.21 -9.13
CA GLU A 80 27.74 -5.58 -8.51
C GLU A 80 27.53 -6.49 -7.30
N LYS A 81 26.59 -6.15 -6.41
CA LYS A 81 26.49 -6.79 -5.09
C LYS A 81 25.49 -7.95 -5.02
N THR A 82 24.59 -8.08 -5.98
CA THR A 82 23.40 -8.93 -5.81
C THR A 82 23.07 -9.78 -7.02
N VAL A 83 22.40 -10.90 -6.77
CA VAL A 83 21.47 -11.52 -7.71
C VAL A 83 20.07 -11.02 -7.32
N ALA A 84 19.53 -10.08 -8.10
CA ALA A 84 18.28 -9.41 -7.77
C ALA A 84 17.06 -10.09 -8.40
N LEU A 85 16.03 -10.32 -7.61
CA LEU A 85 14.73 -10.84 -8.02
C LEU A 85 13.65 -9.80 -7.78
N LYS A 86 12.65 -9.77 -8.66
CA LYS A 86 11.42 -9.02 -8.44
C LYS A 86 10.25 -10.00 -8.45
N ILE A 87 9.57 -10.12 -7.33
CA ILE A 87 8.63 -11.22 -7.06
C ILE A 87 7.23 -10.68 -6.78
N ASP A 88 6.26 -11.13 -7.58
CA ASP A 88 4.84 -10.90 -7.34
C ASP A 88 4.37 -11.78 -6.17
N ALA A 89 4.15 -11.17 -5.02
CA ALA A 89 3.80 -11.88 -3.79
C ALA A 89 2.42 -12.56 -3.86
N GLU A 90 1.53 -12.13 -4.76
CA GLU A 90 0.22 -12.77 -4.95
C GLU A 90 0.33 -14.07 -5.75
N LYS A 91 1.37 -14.23 -6.56
CA LYS A 91 1.68 -15.44 -7.31
C LYS A 91 2.59 -16.37 -6.49
N GLU A 92 3.64 -15.82 -5.89
CA GLU A 92 4.62 -16.56 -5.08
C GLU A 92 4.27 -16.54 -3.58
N ARG A 93 3.02 -16.89 -3.26
CA ARG A 93 2.45 -16.77 -1.89
C ARG A 93 3.23 -17.56 -0.85
N ALA A 94 3.75 -18.73 -1.23
CA ALA A 94 4.52 -19.57 -0.31
C ALA A 94 5.83 -18.89 0.11
N LEU A 95 6.51 -18.25 -0.84
CA LEU A 95 7.76 -17.53 -0.58
C LEU A 95 7.51 -16.24 0.20
N ALA A 96 6.49 -15.47 -0.17
CA ALA A 96 6.07 -14.28 0.58
C ALA A 96 5.72 -14.63 2.05
N LYS A 97 5.00 -15.74 2.26
CA LYS A 97 4.69 -16.26 3.60
C LYS A 97 5.94 -16.69 4.36
N ARG A 98 6.89 -17.38 3.72
CA ARG A 98 8.17 -17.80 4.33
C ARG A 98 8.92 -16.61 4.94
N TYR A 99 8.98 -15.48 4.23
CA TYR A 99 9.67 -14.27 4.71
C TYR A 99 8.76 -13.28 5.46
N LYS A 100 7.52 -13.67 5.74
CA LYS A 100 6.53 -12.84 6.45
C LYS A 100 6.36 -11.46 5.79
N VAL A 101 6.16 -11.46 4.48
CA VAL A 101 5.85 -10.25 3.73
C VAL A 101 4.39 -9.89 3.98
N ASP A 102 4.18 -8.79 4.69
CA ASP A 102 2.86 -8.28 5.10
C ASP A 102 2.54 -6.88 4.55
N SER A 103 3.53 -6.26 3.89
CA SER A 103 3.46 -4.90 3.34
C SER A 103 4.25 -4.81 2.04
N TYR A 104 3.87 -3.90 1.15
CA TYR A 104 4.50 -3.73 -0.15
C TYR A 104 4.93 -2.28 -0.42
N PRO A 105 6.10 -2.05 -1.05
CA PRO A 105 7.13 -3.05 -1.34
C PRO A 105 7.82 -3.55 -0.06
N THR A 106 8.31 -4.79 -0.09
CA THR A 106 9.26 -5.31 0.90
C THR A 106 10.53 -5.73 0.17
N LEU A 107 11.65 -5.08 0.49
CA LEU A 107 12.95 -5.30 -0.10
C LEU A 107 13.78 -6.15 0.86
N LEU A 108 14.11 -7.39 0.48
CA LEU A 108 14.91 -8.30 1.31
C LEU A 108 16.34 -8.40 0.81
N LEU A 109 17.27 -8.40 1.76
CA LEU A 109 18.66 -8.74 1.56
C LEU A 109 18.89 -10.10 2.21
N LEU A 110 19.29 -11.10 1.43
CA LEU A 110 19.46 -12.47 1.89
C LEU A 110 20.87 -12.98 1.56
N LYS A 111 21.41 -13.82 2.44
CA LYS A 111 22.56 -14.66 2.10
C LYS A 111 22.17 -15.67 1.00
N PRO A 112 23.14 -16.25 0.29
CA PRO A 112 22.87 -17.30 -0.70
C PRO A 112 22.14 -18.54 -0.15
N ASP A 113 22.21 -18.81 1.16
CA ASP A 113 21.45 -19.89 1.80
C ASP A 113 19.98 -19.52 2.08
N GLY A 114 19.56 -18.30 1.74
CA GLY A 114 18.23 -17.77 2.01
C GLY A 114 18.03 -17.24 3.44
N THR A 115 19.10 -17.10 4.24
CA THR A 115 19.04 -16.44 5.54
C THR A 115 18.91 -14.94 5.35
N GLU A 116 17.96 -14.32 6.05
CA GLU A 116 17.75 -12.87 5.99
C GLU A 116 18.90 -12.11 6.67
N ILE A 117 19.47 -11.14 5.95
CA ILE A 117 20.47 -10.19 6.44
C ILE A 117 19.73 -8.96 6.99
N ASP A 118 18.85 -8.40 6.17
CA ASP A 118 18.13 -7.16 6.46
C ASP A 118 16.90 -7.03 5.55
N ARG A 119 16.01 -6.10 5.91
CA ARG A 119 14.84 -5.73 5.11
C ARG A 119 14.58 -4.23 5.11
N LEU A 120 14.05 -3.73 4.00
CA LEU A 120 13.54 -2.36 3.87
C LEU A 120 12.07 -2.44 3.46
N VAL A 121 11.18 -1.79 4.22
CA VAL A 121 9.74 -1.78 3.91
C VAL A 121 9.31 -0.39 3.43
N GLY A 122 8.52 -0.37 2.34
CA GLY A 122 7.99 0.83 1.72
C GLY A 122 8.92 1.48 0.69
N TYR A 123 8.41 2.50 0.00
CA TYR A 123 9.15 3.28 -1.00
C TYR A 123 10.35 4.02 -0.38
N ARG A 124 11.43 4.17 -1.16
CA ARG A 124 12.61 5.00 -0.87
C ARG A 124 13.05 5.64 -2.17
N GLU A 125 13.58 6.85 -2.10
CA GLU A 125 14.33 7.44 -3.20
C GLU A 125 15.71 6.78 -3.33
N ALA A 126 16.33 6.87 -4.51
CA ALA A 126 17.62 6.24 -4.83
C ALA A 126 18.71 6.48 -3.78
N ALA A 127 18.94 7.74 -3.40
CA ALA A 127 19.97 8.08 -2.40
C ALA A 127 19.71 7.40 -1.05
N LYS A 128 18.44 7.40 -0.60
CA LYS A 128 18.07 6.78 0.68
C LYS A 128 18.14 5.25 0.62
N PHE A 129 17.74 4.66 -0.51
CA PHE A 129 17.89 3.23 -0.74
C PHE A 129 19.35 2.79 -0.64
N ILE A 130 20.27 3.49 -1.31
CA ILE A 130 21.71 3.18 -1.29
C ILE A 130 22.27 3.27 0.14
N GLU A 131 21.92 4.33 0.88
CA GLU A 131 22.33 4.51 2.27
C GLU A 131 21.85 3.34 3.14
N GLU A 132 20.54 3.02 3.09
CA GLU A 132 19.94 1.98 3.91
C GLU A 132 20.43 0.58 3.52
N PHE A 133 20.57 0.28 2.23
CA PHE A 133 21.10 -0.98 1.71
C PHE A 133 22.53 -1.24 2.21
N ASN A 134 23.42 -0.25 2.07
CA ASN A 134 24.80 -0.38 2.53
C ASN A 134 24.90 -0.52 4.06
N ALA A 135 24.06 0.21 4.80
CA ALA A 135 23.99 0.08 6.25
C ALA A 135 23.53 -1.33 6.68
N GLY A 136 22.55 -1.91 5.97
CA GLY A 136 22.09 -3.28 6.20
C GLY A 136 23.20 -4.30 5.97
N LEU A 137 23.95 -4.18 4.87
CA LEU A 137 25.12 -5.03 4.59
C LEU A 137 26.25 -4.86 5.62
N ALA A 138 26.42 -3.66 6.17
CA ALA A 138 27.37 -3.39 7.25
C ALA A 138 26.91 -3.90 8.63
N GLY A 139 25.75 -4.57 8.71
CA GLY A 139 25.22 -5.14 9.95
C GLY A 139 24.43 -4.16 10.82
N LYS A 140 24.12 -2.96 10.31
CA LYS A 140 23.27 -2.01 11.01
C LYS A 140 21.80 -2.40 10.85
N SER A 141 21.20 -2.90 11.92
CA SER A 141 19.82 -3.42 11.88
C SER A 141 18.79 -2.37 11.46
N ALA A 142 17.68 -2.84 10.88
CA ALA A 142 16.49 -2.01 10.62
C ALA A 142 16.03 -1.24 11.86
N LEU A 143 16.03 -1.89 13.04
CA LEU A 143 15.68 -1.24 14.30
C LEU A 143 16.64 -0.09 14.66
N ALA A 144 17.96 -0.27 14.49
CA ALA A 144 18.93 0.79 14.76
C ALA A 144 18.72 2.00 13.84
N ARG A 145 18.51 1.76 12.54
CA ARG A 145 18.22 2.81 11.55
C ARG A 145 16.90 3.53 11.85
N ALA A 146 15.86 2.80 12.25
CA ALA A 146 14.57 3.39 12.61
C ALA A 146 14.68 4.32 13.83
N ARG A 147 15.51 3.98 14.82
CA ARG A 147 15.78 4.84 15.98
C ARG A 147 16.48 6.15 15.57
N GLU A 148 17.49 6.05 14.72
CA GLU A 148 18.21 7.23 14.23
C GLU A 148 17.35 8.11 13.32
N ALA A 149 16.45 7.52 12.52
CA ALA A 149 15.55 8.26 11.64
C ALA A 149 14.64 9.24 12.40
N ILE A 150 14.31 8.97 13.67
CA ILE A 150 13.56 9.90 14.52
C ILE A 150 14.43 11.09 14.91
N VAL A 151 15.69 10.84 15.28
CA VAL A 151 16.64 11.88 15.70
C VAL A 151 16.98 12.80 14.53
N ASN A 152 17.12 12.22 13.33
CA ASN A 152 17.52 12.91 12.11
C ASN A 152 16.33 13.43 11.29
N ALA A 153 15.10 13.34 11.82
CA ALA A 153 13.91 13.80 11.09
C ALA A 153 13.98 15.31 10.85
N PRO A 154 13.98 15.79 9.59
CA PRO A 154 14.17 17.20 9.28
C PRO A 154 12.95 18.07 9.62
N ASN A 155 11.79 17.45 9.82
CA ASN A 155 10.54 18.10 10.20
C ASN A 155 9.61 17.11 10.92
N GLU A 156 8.51 17.62 11.48
CA GLU A 156 7.54 16.81 12.22
C GLU A 156 6.80 15.78 11.35
N HIS A 157 6.59 16.06 10.05
CA HIS A 157 5.99 15.08 9.14
C HIS A 157 6.87 13.82 9.05
N ASP A 158 8.16 14.01 8.83
CA ASP A 158 9.12 12.90 8.73
C ASP A 158 9.34 12.22 10.08
N ARG A 159 9.24 12.97 11.19
CA ARG A 159 9.33 12.42 12.54
C ARG A 159 8.16 11.48 12.86
N VAL A 160 6.93 11.86 12.49
CA VAL A 160 5.75 11.00 12.66
C VAL A 160 5.89 9.72 11.85
N GLN A 161 6.36 9.82 10.61
CA GLN A 161 6.63 8.64 9.77
C GLN A 161 7.77 7.77 10.33
N ALA A 162 8.85 8.38 10.84
CA ALA A 162 9.96 7.67 11.46
C ALA A 162 9.53 6.92 12.73
N ARG A 163 8.68 7.54 13.57
CA ARG A 163 8.10 6.89 14.74
C ARG A 163 7.19 5.73 14.37
N TYR A 164 6.35 5.88 13.35
CA TYR A 164 5.52 4.77 12.89
C TYR A 164 6.39 3.60 12.41
N ARG A 165 7.41 3.85 11.58
CA ARG A 165 8.38 2.84 11.15
C ARG A 165 9.12 2.19 12.32
N LEU A 166 9.50 2.96 13.34
CA LEU A 166 10.11 2.40 14.55
C LEU A 166 9.15 1.45 15.27
N GLY A 167 7.86 1.77 15.35
CA GLY A 167 6.84 0.87 15.88
C GLY A 167 6.81 -0.47 15.16
N ASP A 168 6.85 -0.47 13.82
CA ASP A 168 6.89 -1.69 13.01
C ASP A 168 8.16 -2.52 13.25
N GLU A 169 9.32 -1.86 13.32
CA GLU A 169 10.59 -2.55 13.58
C GLU A 169 10.66 -3.11 15.01
N LEU A 170 10.09 -2.41 16.00
CA LEU A 170 9.97 -2.90 17.37
C LEU A 170 9.05 -4.12 17.44
N ALA A 171 7.92 -4.10 16.73
CA ALA A 171 6.98 -5.22 16.67
C ALA A 171 7.67 -6.46 16.06
N ARG A 172 8.37 -6.29 14.92
CA ARG A 172 9.14 -7.37 14.27
C ARG A 172 10.27 -7.90 15.15
N ALA A 173 10.92 -7.03 15.91
CA ALA A 173 11.97 -7.39 16.86
C ALA A 173 11.45 -8.04 18.16
N GLY A 174 10.14 -8.31 18.27
CA GLY A 174 9.54 -8.93 19.45
C GLY A 174 9.48 -8.01 20.67
N GLN A 175 9.40 -6.69 20.47
CA GLN A 175 9.31 -5.67 21.52
C GLN A 175 7.92 -5.01 21.52
N PRO A 176 6.83 -5.75 21.79
CA PRO A 176 5.47 -5.27 21.57
C PRO A 176 5.08 -4.09 22.45
N ALA A 177 5.55 -4.03 23.70
CA ALA A 177 5.26 -2.89 24.58
C ALA A 177 5.86 -1.57 24.05
N ALA A 178 7.09 -1.63 23.54
CA ALA A 178 7.76 -0.47 22.94
C ALA A 178 7.12 -0.10 21.60
N ALA A 179 6.77 -1.09 20.77
CA ALA A 179 6.04 -0.88 19.52
C ALA A 179 4.71 -0.16 19.76
N LEU A 180 3.93 -0.65 20.74
CA LEU A 180 2.67 -0.03 21.13
C LEU A 180 2.88 1.43 21.57
N ALA A 181 3.90 1.73 22.36
CA ALA A 181 4.17 3.10 22.78
C ALA A 181 4.40 4.06 21.59
N GLU A 182 5.16 3.64 20.58
CA GLU A 182 5.37 4.45 19.37
C GLU A 182 4.07 4.58 18.55
N TYR A 183 3.31 3.50 18.40
CA TYR A 183 2.02 3.55 17.69
C TYR A 183 1.00 4.46 18.37
N LEU A 184 0.90 4.41 19.70
CA LEU A 184 -0.03 5.25 20.45
C LEU A 184 0.39 6.72 20.37
N TRP A 185 1.69 7.01 20.43
CA TRP A 185 2.17 8.38 20.18
C TRP A 185 1.79 8.86 18.78
N CYS A 186 2.00 8.05 17.74
CA CYS A 186 1.58 8.41 16.38
C CYS A 186 0.06 8.63 16.29
N TYR A 187 -0.73 7.86 17.04
CA TYR A 187 -2.17 7.98 17.06
C TYR A 187 -2.66 9.23 17.80
N ASP A 188 -2.10 9.53 18.96
CA ASP A 188 -2.56 10.63 19.82
C ASP A 188 -1.94 11.97 19.40
N GLU A 189 -0.63 12.01 19.13
CA GLU A 189 0.14 13.23 18.90
C GLU A 189 0.40 13.51 17.41
N GLY A 190 0.48 12.48 16.57
CA GLY A 190 0.87 12.65 15.17
C GLY A 190 -0.02 13.62 14.38
N MET A 191 -1.31 13.68 14.74
CA MET A 191 -2.29 14.59 14.12
C MET A 191 -2.21 16.03 14.59
N VAL A 192 -1.57 16.30 15.74
CA VAL A 192 -1.44 17.67 16.27
C VAL A 192 -0.60 18.52 15.32
N SER A 193 0.51 17.95 14.84
CA SER A 193 1.46 18.63 13.96
C SER A 193 1.30 18.25 12.48
N VAL A 194 0.71 17.09 12.17
CA VAL A 194 0.67 16.54 10.81
C VAL A 194 -0.75 16.13 10.40
N PRO A 195 -1.62 17.09 10.00
CA PRO A 195 -3.00 16.78 9.62
C PRO A 195 -3.13 15.79 8.45
N SER A 196 -2.16 15.75 7.55
CA SER A 196 -2.12 14.80 6.42
C SER A 196 -1.98 13.34 6.87
N PHE A 197 -1.57 13.08 8.12
CA PHE A 197 -1.43 11.75 8.69
C PHE A 197 -2.78 11.06 8.98
N ALA A 198 -3.90 11.78 8.88
CA ALA A 198 -5.24 11.27 9.23
C ALA A 198 -5.60 9.95 8.52
N GLY A 199 -5.27 9.86 7.24
CA GLY A 199 -5.53 8.67 6.44
C GLY A 199 -4.76 7.44 6.96
N VAL A 200 -3.46 7.60 7.21
CA VAL A 200 -2.60 6.53 7.76
C VAL A 200 -3.05 6.14 9.16
N ARG A 201 -3.33 7.14 10.00
CA ARG A 201 -3.82 6.97 11.37
C ARG A 201 -5.07 6.10 11.43
N LEU A 202 -6.09 6.35 10.61
CA LEU A 202 -7.37 5.63 10.64
C LEU A 202 -7.39 4.33 9.79
N SER A 203 -6.25 3.97 9.19
CA SER A 203 -6.09 2.76 8.39
C SER A 203 -4.92 1.92 8.90
N TYR A 204 -3.73 2.06 8.30
CA TYR A 204 -2.55 1.23 8.55
C TYR A 204 -2.13 1.23 10.02
N LEU A 205 -2.12 2.38 10.69
CA LEU A 205 -1.72 2.46 12.08
C LEU A 205 -2.67 1.67 13.00
N LEU A 206 -3.98 1.87 12.84
CA LEU A 206 -4.99 1.12 13.61
C LEU A 206 -4.90 -0.39 13.36
N THR A 207 -4.70 -0.80 12.10
CA THR A 207 -4.46 -2.22 11.77
C THR A 207 -3.19 -2.75 12.44
N SER A 208 -2.10 -1.96 12.46
CA SER A 208 -0.84 -2.36 13.09
C SER A 208 -1.01 -2.58 14.59
N ILE A 209 -1.73 -1.67 15.28
CA ILE A 209 -2.07 -1.83 16.70
C ILE A 209 -2.97 -3.05 16.92
N ALA A 210 -3.96 -3.28 16.06
CA ALA A 210 -4.87 -4.41 16.17
C ALA A 210 -4.14 -5.75 16.00
N ASN A 211 -3.26 -5.87 14.99
CA ASN A 211 -2.42 -7.04 14.74
C ASN A 211 -1.48 -7.28 15.92
N LEU A 212 -0.86 -6.23 16.47
CA LEU A 212 -0.06 -6.34 17.68
C LEU A 212 -0.88 -6.89 18.85
N GLY A 213 -2.16 -6.52 18.93
CA GLY A 213 -3.15 -6.98 19.90
C GLY A 213 -3.42 -8.49 19.89
N GLU A 214 -3.14 -9.20 18.80
CA GLU A 214 -3.29 -10.67 18.73
C GLU A 214 -2.30 -11.39 19.65
N GLN A 215 -1.11 -10.82 19.84
CA GLN A 215 -0.04 -11.38 20.67
C GLN A 215 0.23 -10.55 21.94
N HIS A 216 -0.26 -9.30 21.97
CA HIS A 216 -0.06 -8.37 23.08
C HIS A 216 -1.39 -7.72 23.51
N PRO A 217 -2.12 -8.31 24.48
CA PRO A 217 -3.47 -7.87 24.86
C PRO A 217 -3.61 -6.39 25.24
N ALA A 218 -2.54 -5.74 25.75
CA ALA A 218 -2.54 -4.32 26.08
C ALA A 218 -2.80 -3.43 24.85
N ALA A 219 -2.38 -3.84 23.65
CA ALA A 219 -2.67 -3.11 22.42
C ALA A 219 -4.17 -3.13 22.09
N ARG A 220 -4.84 -4.27 22.29
CA ARG A 220 -6.30 -4.36 22.18
C ARG A 220 -7.00 -3.50 23.24
N GLY A 221 -6.49 -3.49 24.47
CA GLY A 221 -6.98 -2.62 25.55
C GLY A 221 -6.90 -1.13 25.16
N ALA A 222 -5.77 -0.69 24.64
CA ALA A 222 -5.56 0.69 24.20
C ALA A 222 -6.50 1.12 23.05
N LEU A 223 -6.85 0.20 22.15
CA LEU A 223 -7.86 0.44 21.12
C LEU A 223 -9.27 0.57 21.70
N LEU A 224 -9.64 -0.28 22.67
CA LEU A 224 -10.94 -0.23 23.34
C LEU A 224 -11.14 1.09 24.09
N GLU A 225 -10.13 1.55 24.83
CA GLU A 225 -10.14 2.85 25.52
C GLU A 225 -10.37 4.01 24.54
N ARG A 226 -9.63 4.03 23.44
CA ARG A 226 -9.78 5.05 22.39
C ARG A 226 -11.15 4.97 21.71
N ARG A 227 -11.69 3.76 21.55
CA ARG A 227 -13.04 3.53 21.00
C ARG A 227 -14.12 4.06 21.94
N ASP A 228 -13.98 3.88 23.24
CA ASP A 228 -14.93 4.46 24.23
C ASP A 228 -14.87 5.98 24.25
N ALA A 229 -13.66 6.55 24.23
CA ALA A 229 -13.49 7.99 24.12
C ALA A 229 -14.07 8.55 22.80
N ALA A 230 -13.86 7.85 21.68
CA ALA A 230 -14.42 8.22 20.39
C ALA A 230 -15.96 8.12 20.38
N LEU A 231 -16.54 7.11 21.03
CA LEU A 231 -17.98 6.96 21.18
C LEU A 231 -18.57 8.11 22.01
N ALA A 232 -17.96 8.45 23.15
CA ALA A 232 -18.40 9.56 23.99
C ALA A 232 -18.38 10.91 23.23
N ARG A 233 -17.32 11.14 22.42
CA ARG A 233 -17.26 12.30 21.52
C ARG A 233 -18.34 12.24 20.44
N ALA A 234 -18.53 11.09 19.81
CA ALA A 234 -19.53 10.91 18.77
C ALA A 234 -20.96 11.06 19.31
N GLN A 235 -21.25 10.77 20.57
CA GLN A 235 -22.62 10.95 21.11
C GLN A 235 -23.01 12.43 21.29
N GLN A 236 -22.05 13.36 21.31
CA GLN A 236 -22.33 14.79 21.39
C GLN A 236 -23.10 15.25 20.15
N SER A 237 -24.15 16.06 20.33
CA SER A 237 -25.04 16.46 19.23
C SER A 237 -24.32 17.16 18.07
N ASN A 238 -23.28 17.93 18.38
CA ASN A 238 -22.46 18.72 17.46
C ASN A 238 -21.13 18.03 17.06
N ALA A 239 -20.97 16.72 17.29
CA ALA A 239 -19.72 16.03 16.99
C ALA A 239 -19.34 16.15 15.51
N PRO A 240 -18.09 16.54 15.18
CA PRO A 240 -17.65 16.70 13.80
C PRO A 240 -17.51 15.35 13.08
N LEU A 241 -17.56 15.36 11.75
CA LEU A 241 -17.43 14.15 10.92
C LEU A 241 -16.18 13.33 11.26
N LYS A 242 -15.05 13.98 11.56
CA LYS A 242 -13.80 13.31 11.95
C LYS A 242 -13.96 12.40 13.19
N SER A 243 -14.84 12.76 14.13
CA SER A 243 -15.13 11.94 15.31
C SER A 243 -15.96 10.70 14.95
N LEU A 244 -16.88 10.84 13.99
CA LEU A 244 -17.63 9.70 13.45
C LEU A 244 -16.70 8.73 12.69
N MET A 245 -15.81 9.27 11.85
CA MET A 245 -14.83 8.49 11.11
C MET A 245 -13.91 7.70 12.04
N GLU A 246 -13.43 8.34 13.11
CA GLU A 246 -12.58 7.69 14.11
C GLU A 246 -13.30 6.53 14.82
N LEU A 247 -14.54 6.74 15.27
CA LEU A 247 -15.35 5.68 15.88
C LEU A 247 -15.55 4.50 14.94
N VAL A 248 -15.94 4.75 13.69
CA VAL A 248 -16.17 3.70 12.70
C VAL A 248 -14.87 2.94 12.40
N ALA A 249 -13.75 3.63 12.26
CA ALA A 249 -12.46 3.01 12.01
C ALA A 249 -12.00 2.12 13.17
N LEU A 250 -12.17 2.57 14.41
CA LEU A 250 -11.87 1.79 15.62
C LEU A 250 -12.76 0.55 15.76
N ASN A 251 -14.07 0.71 15.59
CA ASN A 251 -15.01 -0.41 15.62
C ASN A 251 -14.67 -1.46 14.55
N ARG A 252 -14.27 -1.02 13.34
CA ARG A 252 -13.85 -1.93 12.27
C ARG A 252 -12.65 -2.78 12.67
N VAL A 253 -11.57 -2.18 13.16
CA VAL A 253 -10.35 -2.94 13.53
C VAL A 253 -10.53 -3.79 14.79
N LEU A 254 -11.47 -3.42 15.66
CA LEU A 254 -11.84 -4.21 16.84
C LEU A 254 -12.77 -5.40 16.53
N GLY A 255 -13.27 -5.50 15.29
CA GLY A 255 -14.27 -6.50 14.89
C GLY A 255 -15.68 -6.19 15.41
N SER A 256 -15.96 -4.94 15.75
CA SER A 256 -17.20 -4.45 16.38
C SER A 256 -18.05 -3.59 15.44
N SER A 257 -18.06 -3.89 14.14
CA SER A 257 -18.82 -3.12 13.14
C SER A 257 -20.33 -3.04 13.44
N ALA A 258 -20.89 -4.04 14.12
CA ALA A 258 -22.28 -4.03 14.59
C ALA A 258 -22.59 -2.87 15.56
N GLU A 259 -21.62 -2.43 16.36
CA GLU A 259 -21.78 -1.29 17.27
C GLU A 259 -21.91 0.03 16.49
N SER A 260 -21.23 0.16 15.35
CA SER A 260 -21.40 1.33 14.47
C SER A 260 -22.81 1.38 13.87
N LEU A 261 -23.38 0.22 13.53
CA LEU A 261 -24.76 0.12 13.04
C LEU A 261 -25.78 0.47 14.12
N LYS A 262 -25.60 -0.05 15.35
CA LYS A 262 -26.42 0.35 16.51
C LYS A 262 -26.36 1.86 16.74
N PHE A 263 -25.18 2.46 16.64
CA PHE A 263 -25.03 3.91 16.79
C PHE A 263 -25.75 4.67 15.66
N HIS A 264 -25.62 4.23 14.41
CA HIS A 264 -26.39 4.77 13.30
C HIS A 264 -27.91 4.69 13.55
N ASP A 265 -28.39 3.59 14.14
CA ASP A 265 -29.81 3.35 14.39
C ASP A 265 -30.37 4.22 15.52
N SER A 266 -29.52 4.55 16.49
CA SER A 266 -29.87 5.46 17.58
C SER A 266 -30.15 6.90 17.11
N LEU A 267 -29.67 7.28 15.92
CA LEU A 267 -29.92 8.61 15.37
C LEU A 267 -31.31 8.69 14.71
N PRO A 268 -32.06 9.78 14.91
CA PRO A 268 -33.38 9.95 14.31
C PRO A 268 -33.28 10.12 12.78
N ALA A 269 -34.36 9.77 12.08
CA ALA A 269 -34.49 10.05 10.65
C ALA A 269 -34.36 11.56 10.37
N GLY A 270 -33.74 11.93 9.25
CA GLY A 270 -33.46 13.33 8.91
C GLY A 270 -32.28 13.96 9.64
N ASN A 271 -31.64 13.27 10.61
CA ASN A 271 -30.40 13.74 11.21
C ASN A 271 -29.27 13.69 10.18
N PRO A 272 -28.61 14.82 9.86
CA PRO A 272 -27.51 14.85 8.88
C PRO A 272 -26.38 13.87 9.21
N ARG A 273 -26.16 13.60 10.50
CA ARG A 273 -25.12 12.69 10.98
C ARG A 273 -25.46 11.23 10.72
N LYS A 274 -26.75 10.89 10.60
CA LYS A 274 -27.20 9.55 10.21
C LYS A 274 -26.81 9.28 8.76
N ALA A 275 -27.05 10.23 7.85
CA ALA A 275 -26.62 10.15 6.46
C ALA A 275 -25.08 10.08 6.33
N GLN A 276 -24.35 10.90 7.10
CA GLN A 276 -22.88 10.84 7.16
C GLN A 276 -22.37 9.47 7.61
N LEU A 277 -22.95 8.90 8.66
CA LEU A 277 -22.61 7.55 9.13
C LEU A 277 -22.95 6.48 8.09
N ALA A 278 -24.09 6.59 7.41
CA ALA A 278 -24.46 5.65 6.36
C ALA A 278 -23.43 5.63 5.21
N SER A 279 -22.87 6.80 4.85
CA SER A 279 -21.76 6.89 3.89
C SER A 279 -20.50 6.15 4.37
N LEU A 280 -20.18 6.24 5.66
CA LEU A 280 -19.03 5.55 6.28
C LEU A 280 -19.27 4.06 6.49
N LEU A 281 -20.53 3.64 6.62
CA LEU A 281 -20.98 2.27 6.90
C LEU A 281 -21.56 1.58 5.65
N PHE A 282 -21.21 2.05 4.45
CA PHE A 282 -21.76 1.56 3.20
C PHE A 282 -21.67 0.03 3.08
N GLU A 283 -20.49 -0.56 3.27
CA GLU A 283 -20.30 -2.03 3.16
C GLU A 283 -21.10 -2.81 4.23
N PRO A 284 -21.05 -2.47 5.54
CA PRO A 284 -21.92 -3.09 6.55
C PRO A 284 -23.42 -3.00 6.24
N LEU A 285 -23.91 -1.82 5.83
CA LEU A 285 -25.32 -1.61 5.51
C LEU A 285 -25.76 -2.41 4.27
N LEU A 286 -24.91 -2.50 3.25
CA LEU A 286 -25.14 -3.34 2.07
C LEU A 286 -25.17 -4.83 2.42
N ALA A 287 -24.28 -5.26 3.32
CA ALA A 287 -24.25 -6.65 3.81
C ALA A 287 -25.55 -7.04 4.53
N GLU A 288 -26.15 -6.12 5.29
CA GLU A 288 -27.45 -6.30 5.96
C GLU A 288 -28.66 -5.95 5.07
N ARG A 289 -28.46 -5.62 3.79
CA ARG A 289 -29.53 -5.24 2.84
C ARG A 289 -30.35 -4.02 3.28
N ARG A 290 -29.71 -3.09 3.99
CA ARG A 290 -30.33 -1.86 4.52
C ARG A 290 -30.36 -0.75 3.48
N TYR A 291 -30.99 -1.03 2.35
CA TYR A 291 -30.90 -0.22 1.13
C TYR A 291 -31.38 1.23 1.29
N ARG A 292 -32.46 1.45 2.07
CA ARG A 292 -32.98 2.80 2.35
C ARG A 292 -31.97 3.68 3.10
N ASP A 293 -31.21 3.10 4.01
CA ASP A 293 -30.16 3.84 4.74
C ASP A 293 -29.00 4.20 3.80
N LEU A 294 -28.66 3.31 2.87
CA LEU A 294 -27.61 3.55 1.88
C LEU A 294 -27.92 4.74 0.98
N VAL A 295 -29.12 4.78 0.38
CA VAL A 295 -29.53 5.87 -0.52
C VAL A 295 -29.78 7.19 0.23
N ALA A 296 -30.07 7.13 1.53
CA ALA A 296 -30.11 8.32 2.39
C ALA A 296 -28.71 8.90 2.67
N GLY A 297 -27.68 8.05 2.70
CA GLY A 297 -26.28 8.44 2.93
C GLY A 297 -25.46 8.69 1.66
N MET A 298 -26.03 8.42 0.49
CA MET A 298 -25.37 8.60 -0.80
C MET A 298 -26.39 8.86 -1.89
N SER A 299 -26.39 10.10 -2.40
CA SER A 299 -27.21 10.51 -3.52
C SER A 299 -26.79 9.85 -4.83
N PHE A 300 -27.70 9.80 -5.80
CA PHE A 300 -27.39 9.36 -7.15
C PHE A 300 -26.25 10.18 -7.77
N ALA A 301 -26.23 11.50 -7.55
CA ALA A 301 -25.17 12.37 -8.05
C ALA A 301 -23.78 11.99 -7.48
N GLU A 302 -23.70 11.68 -6.20
CA GLU A 302 -22.45 11.22 -5.56
C GLU A 302 -22.03 9.84 -6.05
N ALA A 303 -22.97 8.89 -6.17
CA ALA A 303 -22.73 7.57 -6.74
C ALA A 303 -22.19 7.71 -8.18
N SER A 304 -22.91 8.44 -9.02
CA SER A 304 -22.58 8.75 -10.41
C SER A 304 -21.19 9.35 -10.57
N LYS A 305 -20.84 10.36 -9.76
CA LYS A 305 -19.52 10.99 -9.76
C LYS A 305 -18.39 10.02 -9.38
N ARG A 306 -18.64 9.11 -8.43
CA ARG A 306 -17.68 8.05 -8.07
C ARG A 306 -17.46 7.10 -9.24
N LEU A 307 -18.51 6.74 -9.99
CA LEU A 307 -18.39 5.88 -11.17
C LEU A 307 -17.55 6.54 -12.28
N GLU A 308 -17.76 7.83 -12.53
CA GLU A 308 -16.98 8.60 -13.52
C GLU A 308 -15.48 8.62 -13.17
N GLY A 309 -15.15 8.65 -11.89
CA GLY A 309 -13.77 8.52 -11.42
C GLY A 309 -13.08 7.24 -11.91
N TYR A 310 -13.80 6.12 -11.96
CA TYR A 310 -13.26 4.85 -12.46
C TYR A 310 -13.14 4.81 -13.99
N ALA A 311 -14.04 5.47 -14.72
CA ALA A 311 -13.98 5.58 -16.17
C ALA A 311 -12.75 6.38 -16.64
N ASN A 312 -12.26 7.29 -15.80
CA ASN A 312 -11.05 8.09 -16.06
C ASN A 312 -9.75 7.42 -15.59
N LEU A 313 -9.81 6.25 -14.95
CA LEU A 313 -8.60 5.50 -14.62
C LEU A 313 -7.98 4.94 -15.91
N PRO A 314 -6.64 4.83 -16.00
CA PRO A 314 -5.98 4.30 -17.18
C PRO A 314 -6.54 2.91 -17.54
N SER A 315 -7.34 2.85 -18.61
CA SER A 315 -7.91 1.63 -19.19
C SER A 315 -7.01 1.04 -20.28
N ASN A 316 -6.04 1.82 -20.76
CA ASN A 316 -5.26 1.51 -21.95
C ASN A 316 -3.90 0.96 -21.54
N GLY A 317 -3.79 -0.37 -21.54
CA GLY A 317 -2.54 -1.09 -21.35
C GLY A 317 -2.79 -2.52 -20.90
N SER A 318 -2.10 -3.49 -21.49
CA SER A 318 -2.11 -4.93 -21.17
C SER A 318 -1.53 -5.27 -19.78
N THR A 319 -1.67 -4.38 -18.80
CA THR A 319 -1.12 -4.55 -17.45
C THR A 319 -2.21 -4.95 -16.48
N GLU A 320 -1.89 -5.85 -15.54
CA GLU A 320 -2.78 -6.33 -14.48
C GLU A 320 -3.47 -5.19 -13.69
N ILE A 321 -2.88 -3.99 -13.68
CA ILE A 321 -3.46 -2.77 -13.08
C ILE A 321 -4.77 -2.37 -13.74
N ALA A 322 -4.82 -2.35 -15.07
CA ALA A 322 -6.03 -2.03 -15.81
C ALA A 322 -7.13 -3.05 -15.51
N ARG A 323 -6.74 -4.34 -15.38
CA ARG A 323 -7.64 -5.42 -14.97
C ARG A 323 -8.17 -5.19 -13.55
N LEU A 324 -7.31 -4.88 -12.58
CA LEU A 324 -7.73 -4.66 -11.20
C LEU A 324 -8.59 -3.41 -11.01
N ASN A 325 -8.24 -2.31 -11.70
CA ASN A 325 -9.07 -1.10 -11.71
C ASN A 325 -10.44 -1.40 -12.30
N ARG A 326 -10.51 -2.18 -13.38
CA ARG A 326 -11.77 -2.63 -13.98
C ARG A 326 -12.58 -3.51 -13.02
N LEU A 327 -11.96 -4.49 -12.36
CA LEU A 327 -12.64 -5.34 -11.36
C LEU A 327 -13.15 -4.53 -10.16
N LEU A 328 -12.37 -3.56 -9.68
CA LEU A 328 -12.78 -2.66 -8.61
C LEU A 328 -13.96 -1.78 -9.03
N ALA A 329 -13.93 -1.25 -10.25
CA ALA A 329 -15.02 -0.49 -10.83
C ALA A 329 -16.29 -1.36 -10.90
N GLN A 330 -16.23 -2.54 -11.51
CA GLN A 330 -17.35 -3.49 -11.57
C GLN A 330 -17.96 -3.75 -10.18
N LYS A 331 -17.13 -4.02 -9.17
CA LYS A 331 -17.60 -4.25 -7.80
C LYS A 331 -18.33 -3.03 -7.24
N THR A 332 -17.74 -1.85 -7.37
CA THR A 332 -18.35 -0.59 -6.87
C THR A 332 -19.66 -0.29 -7.60
N PHE A 333 -19.68 -0.49 -8.92
CA PHE A 333 -20.85 -0.29 -9.77
C PHE A 333 -21.99 -1.21 -9.33
N GLY A 334 -21.71 -2.51 -9.18
CA GLY A 334 -22.66 -3.50 -8.70
C GLY A 334 -23.20 -3.19 -7.30
N ASN A 335 -22.34 -2.71 -6.40
CA ASN A 335 -22.75 -2.30 -5.05
C ASN A 335 -23.74 -1.13 -5.07
N PHE A 336 -23.55 -0.12 -5.92
CA PHE A 336 -24.49 0.99 -6.04
C PHE A 336 -25.79 0.56 -6.72
N ILE A 337 -25.71 -0.25 -7.79
CA ILE A 337 -26.89 -0.82 -8.44
C ILE A 337 -27.75 -1.58 -7.42
N GLU A 338 -27.13 -2.45 -6.61
CA GLU A 338 -27.83 -3.18 -5.53
C GLU A 338 -28.50 -2.21 -4.55
N ALA A 339 -27.77 -1.16 -4.12
CA ALA A 339 -28.27 -0.20 -3.16
C ALA A 339 -29.51 0.57 -3.66
N PHE A 340 -29.46 1.08 -4.89
CA PHE A 340 -30.59 1.83 -5.47
C PHE A 340 -31.77 0.91 -5.81
N ALA A 341 -31.51 -0.24 -6.44
CA ALA A 341 -32.55 -1.20 -6.80
C ALA A 341 -33.27 -1.70 -5.54
N GLY A 342 -32.52 -2.13 -4.52
CA GLY A 342 -33.08 -2.65 -3.28
C GLY A 342 -33.80 -1.59 -2.44
N ALA A 343 -33.52 -0.30 -2.66
CA ALA A 343 -34.27 0.79 -2.05
C ALA A 343 -35.60 1.08 -2.77
N GLY A 344 -35.81 0.49 -3.95
CA GLY A 344 -36.96 0.74 -4.83
C GLY A 344 -36.76 1.90 -5.79
N ASP A 345 -35.56 2.50 -5.85
CA ASP A 345 -35.22 3.56 -6.80
C ASP A 345 -34.77 2.95 -8.14
N LEU A 346 -35.74 2.38 -8.85
CA LEU A 346 -35.49 1.59 -10.06
C LEU A 346 -35.02 2.44 -11.23
N GLU A 347 -35.39 3.72 -11.25
CA GLU A 347 -34.95 4.68 -12.28
C GLU A 347 -33.45 4.91 -12.17
N HIS A 348 -32.95 5.32 -11.00
CA HIS A 348 -31.52 5.52 -10.82
C HIS A 348 -30.74 4.19 -10.88
N ALA A 349 -31.31 3.08 -10.39
CA ALA A 349 -30.69 1.77 -10.54
C ALA A 349 -30.48 1.41 -12.02
N ARG A 350 -31.46 1.70 -12.89
CA ARG A 350 -31.36 1.53 -14.34
C ARG A 350 -30.25 2.37 -14.94
N MET A 351 -30.20 3.66 -14.59
CA MET A 351 -29.18 4.57 -15.09
C MET A 351 -27.76 4.14 -14.68
N LEU A 352 -27.59 3.66 -13.44
CA LEU A 352 -26.32 3.11 -12.98
C LEU A 352 -25.96 1.81 -13.72
N LEU A 353 -26.94 0.94 -13.95
CA LEU A 353 -26.76 -0.31 -14.70
C LEU A 353 -26.34 -0.05 -16.16
N ASP A 354 -27.01 0.88 -16.85
CA ASP A 354 -26.68 1.22 -18.24
C ASP A 354 -25.25 1.77 -18.34
N ARG A 355 -24.86 2.65 -17.41
CA ARG A 355 -23.47 3.12 -17.29
C ARG A 355 -22.49 1.98 -17.01
N ALA A 356 -22.89 1.03 -16.17
CA ALA A 356 -22.04 -0.08 -15.78
C ALA A 356 -21.80 -1.07 -16.93
N VAL A 357 -22.83 -1.35 -17.72
CA VAL A 357 -22.73 -2.17 -18.93
C VAL A 357 -21.99 -1.44 -20.04
N ALA A 358 -22.14 -0.12 -20.15
CA ALA A 358 -21.37 0.69 -21.11
C ALA A 358 -19.88 0.73 -20.76
N PHE A 359 -19.53 0.79 -19.47
CA PHE A 359 -18.15 0.67 -19.00
C PHE A 359 -17.60 -0.74 -19.24
N ASP A 360 -18.39 -1.77 -18.91
CA ASP A 360 -18.01 -3.16 -19.07
C ASP A 360 -19.21 -4.09 -19.29
N GLY A 361 -19.43 -4.45 -20.56
CA GLY A 361 -20.48 -5.38 -20.98
C GLY A 361 -20.06 -6.86 -21.03
N SER A 362 -18.91 -7.22 -20.45
CA SER A 362 -18.44 -8.62 -20.40
C SER A 362 -19.43 -9.54 -19.69
N ALA A 363 -19.36 -10.84 -20.00
CA ALA A 363 -20.21 -11.85 -19.36
C ALA A 363 -20.00 -11.89 -17.85
N GLU A 364 -18.75 -11.74 -17.40
CA GLU A 364 -18.36 -11.71 -15.99
C GLU A 364 -18.95 -10.50 -15.26
N ALA A 365 -18.88 -9.30 -15.86
CA ALA A 365 -19.45 -8.10 -15.27
C ALA A 365 -20.98 -8.18 -15.21
N LYS A 366 -21.63 -8.62 -16.29
CA LYS A 366 -23.09 -8.83 -16.32
C LYS A 366 -23.55 -9.86 -15.30
N GLN A 367 -22.78 -10.95 -15.11
CA GLN A 367 -23.06 -11.94 -14.09
C GLN A 367 -23.00 -11.35 -12.68
N LEU A 368 -21.97 -10.57 -12.36
CA LEU A 368 -21.88 -9.84 -11.10
C LEU A 368 -23.09 -8.91 -10.90
N TYR A 369 -23.47 -8.12 -11.91
CA TYR A 369 -24.63 -7.22 -11.80
C TYR A 369 -25.95 -7.98 -11.63
N ARG A 370 -26.10 -9.13 -12.28
CA ARG A 370 -27.27 -10.01 -12.12
C ARG A 370 -27.37 -10.57 -10.71
N GLU A 371 -26.26 -10.99 -10.11
CA GLU A 371 -26.22 -11.44 -8.71
C GLU A 371 -26.62 -10.32 -7.75
N ARG A 372 -26.12 -9.10 -7.98
CA ARG A 372 -26.45 -7.90 -7.21
C ARG A 372 -27.93 -7.55 -7.31
N LEU A 373 -28.47 -7.53 -8.53
CA LEU A 373 -29.89 -7.28 -8.80
C LEU A 373 -30.79 -8.35 -8.20
N SER A 374 -30.41 -9.62 -8.29
CA SER A 374 -31.13 -10.74 -7.66
C SER A 374 -31.17 -10.58 -6.14
N ARG A 375 -30.04 -10.19 -5.54
CA ARG A 375 -29.96 -9.93 -4.10
C ARG A 375 -30.83 -8.74 -3.67
N ALA A 376 -30.95 -7.73 -4.53
CA ALA A 376 -31.86 -6.60 -4.37
C ALA A 376 -33.34 -6.92 -4.67
N GLY A 377 -33.67 -8.12 -5.16
CA GLY A 377 -35.04 -8.53 -5.49
C GLY A 377 -35.52 -8.07 -6.87
N HIS A 378 -34.60 -7.62 -7.74
CA HIS A 378 -34.89 -7.03 -9.04
C HIS A 378 -34.10 -7.66 -10.22
N PRO A 379 -34.05 -9.00 -10.35
CA PRO A 379 -33.30 -9.67 -11.42
C PRO A 379 -33.78 -9.29 -12.82
N GLU A 380 -35.05 -8.91 -12.99
CA GLU A 380 -35.64 -8.46 -14.24
C GLU A 380 -34.99 -7.19 -14.80
N LEU A 381 -34.22 -6.44 -13.99
CA LEU A 381 -33.51 -5.29 -14.50
C LEU A 381 -32.35 -5.67 -15.44
N LEU A 382 -31.88 -6.92 -15.46
CA LEU A 382 -30.89 -7.36 -16.45
C LEU A 382 -31.30 -8.72 -17.03
N PRO A 383 -32.15 -8.75 -18.08
CA PRO A 383 -32.56 -9.99 -18.72
C PRO A 383 -31.38 -10.73 -19.37
N GLU A 384 -31.57 -12.02 -19.66
CA GLU A 384 -30.53 -12.94 -20.14
C GLU A 384 -29.77 -12.47 -21.39
#